data_AF-A0AAD5ZSP5-F1
#
_entry.id   AF-A0AAD5ZSP5-F1
#
_cell.length_a   1.000
_cell.length_b   1.000
_cell.length_c   1.000
_cell.angle_alpha   90.00
_cell.angle_beta   90.00
_cell.angle_gamma   90.00
#
_symmetry.space_group_name_H-M   'P 1'
#
loop_
_entity.id
_entity.type
_entity.pdbx_description
1 polymer ?
#
loop_
_entity_poly.entity_id
_entity_poly.type
_entity_poly.pdbx_seq_one_letter_code
_entity_poly.pdbx_strand_id
1 'polypeptide(L)'
;MASSSLIVTLSLLAAFSVLLPSAFANVICEELSNDLCAFSISSSGKRCLLESNLQGGVTKYTCRTSEVVVPNMSDWIETDECVHMCGLDRNTIGISSDALLEQSFREKLCSDNCYNTCPNIVNLYSDLAAGEGASLPEMCKAVKGSRDRMMLGLQSDGAPRSIAPAPAHH
;
A
#
# COMPACT_ATOMS: atom_id res chain seq x y z
N MET A 1 21.00 36.04 36.21
CA MET A 1 20.09 35.85 35.05
C MET A 1 20.62 34.80 34.07
N ALA A 2 21.93 34.74 33.76
CA ALA A 2 22.50 33.71 32.86
C ALA A 2 22.29 32.25 33.31
N SER A 3 22.34 31.97 34.62
CA SER A 3 22.21 30.60 35.16
C SER A 3 20.78 30.02 34.98
N SER A 4 19.75 30.83 35.19
CA SER A 4 18.35 30.41 35.00
C SER A 4 18.02 30.13 33.53
N SER A 5 18.58 30.90 32.60
CA SER A 5 18.37 30.69 31.16
C SER A 5 19.01 29.38 30.66
N LEU A 6 20.17 29.00 31.20
CA LEU A 6 20.85 27.73 30.88
C LEU A 6 20.09 26.51 31.42
N ILE A 7 19.45 26.64 32.58
CA ILE A 7 18.64 25.56 33.16
C ILE A 7 17.37 25.34 32.32
N VAL A 8 16.71 26.42 31.87
CA VAL A 8 15.49 26.33 31.04
C VAL A 8 15.81 25.72 29.67
N THR A 9 16.92 26.10 29.02
CA THR A 9 17.30 25.52 27.71
C THR A 9 17.69 24.05 27.83
N LEU A 10 18.41 23.66 28.88
CA LEU A 10 18.79 22.27 29.14
C LEU A 10 17.55 21.39 29.42
N SER A 11 16.56 21.94 30.12
CA SER A 11 15.27 21.27 30.38
C SER A 11 14.47 21.04 29.09
N LEU A 12 14.46 22.02 28.19
CA LEU A 12 13.76 21.93 26.90
C LEU A 12 14.42 20.89 25.97
N LEU A 13 15.75 20.87 25.91
CA LEU A 13 16.54 19.88 25.14
C LEU A 13 16.38 18.46 25.69
N ALA A 14 16.36 18.29 27.02
CA ALA A 14 16.10 17.00 27.65
C ALA A 14 14.68 16.49 27.35
N ALA A 15 13.67 17.37 27.41
CA ALA A 15 12.30 17.02 27.04
C ALA A 15 12.16 16.60 25.57
N PHE A 16 12.90 17.24 24.66
CA PHE A 16 12.95 16.85 23.24
C PHE A 16 13.66 15.52 23.01
N SER A 17 14.64 15.18 23.85
CA SER A 17 15.39 13.92 23.74
C SER A 17 14.55 12.69 24.17
N VAL A 18 13.57 12.89 25.06
CA VAL A 18 12.62 11.84 25.49
C VAL A 18 11.53 11.57 24.43
N LEU A 19 11.35 12.49 23.47
CA LEU A 19 10.44 12.32 22.34
C LEU A 19 11.08 11.60 21.15
N LEU A 20 12.36 11.24 21.23
CA LEU A 20 12.98 10.36 20.24
C LEU A 20 12.40 8.95 20.45
N PRO A 21 11.80 8.30 19.44
CA PRO A 21 11.42 6.90 19.51
C PRO A 21 12.69 6.05 19.69
N SER A 22 13.15 5.85 20.92
CA SER A 22 14.25 4.96 21.24
C SER A 22 13.72 3.55 21.33
N ALA A 23 13.41 2.98 20.18
CA ALA A 23 13.35 1.54 19.99
C ALA A 23 13.69 1.26 18.53
N PHE A 24 14.94 0.88 18.26
CA PHE A 24 15.19 -0.07 17.17
C PHE A 24 14.54 -1.38 17.62
N ALA A 25 13.20 -1.45 17.55
CA ALA A 25 12.48 -2.67 17.79
C ALA A 25 12.72 -3.52 16.55
N ASN A 26 13.62 -4.49 16.68
CA ASN A 26 13.82 -5.48 15.63
C ASN A 26 12.46 -6.09 15.29
N VAL A 27 12.06 -6.03 14.02
CA VAL A 27 10.78 -6.62 13.62
C VAL A 27 10.97 -8.13 13.61
N ILE A 28 10.25 -8.81 14.51
CA ILE A 28 10.14 -10.27 14.58
C ILE A 28 8.69 -10.61 14.23
N CYS A 29 8.46 -11.25 13.08
CA CYS A 29 7.10 -11.46 12.56
C CYS A 29 6.21 -12.18 13.57
N GLU A 30 6.74 -13.19 14.26
CA GLU A 30 6.02 -14.02 15.24
C GLU A 30 5.60 -13.25 16.50
N GLU A 31 6.18 -12.07 16.76
CA GLU A 31 5.83 -11.19 17.88
C GLU A 31 4.88 -10.06 17.48
N LEU A 32 4.61 -9.88 16.18
CA LEU A 32 3.65 -8.88 15.70
C LEU A 32 2.21 -9.28 16.01
N SER A 33 1.40 -8.27 16.31
CA SER A 33 -0.06 -8.43 16.31
C SER A 33 -0.55 -8.69 14.88
N ASN A 34 -1.70 -9.35 14.75
CA ASN A 34 -2.23 -9.78 13.44
C ASN A 34 -2.42 -8.60 12.48
N ASP A 35 -2.84 -7.45 12.99
CA ASP A 35 -3.08 -6.21 12.24
C ASP A 35 -1.80 -5.48 11.81
N LEU A 36 -0.63 -5.89 12.31
CA LEU A 36 0.67 -5.39 11.86
C LEU A 36 1.47 -6.43 11.07
N CYS A 37 0.94 -7.65 10.92
CA CYS A 37 1.66 -8.75 10.29
C CYS A 37 1.79 -8.59 8.78
N ALA A 38 0.65 -8.41 8.09
CA ALA A 38 0.65 -8.31 6.64
C ALA A 38 1.43 -7.07 6.18
N PHE A 39 2.23 -7.25 5.12
CA PHE A 39 3.09 -6.22 4.53
C PHE A 39 4.22 -5.73 5.46
N SER A 40 4.59 -6.50 6.47
CA SER A 40 5.79 -6.22 7.27
C SER A 40 7.01 -7.00 6.78
N ILE A 41 8.20 -6.52 7.12
CA ILE A 41 9.49 -7.15 6.83
C ILE A 41 10.29 -7.19 8.12
N SER A 42 10.71 -8.40 8.49
CA SER A 42 11.52 -8.65 9.67
C SER A 42 12.89 -7.97 9.60
N SER A 43 13.56 -7.91 10.75
CA SER A 43 14.97 -7.52 10.88
C SER A 43 15.92 -8.35 10.00
N SER A 44 15.54 -9.59 9.66
CA SER A 44 16.28 -10.45 8.73
C SER A 44 16.07 -10.12 7.25
N GLY A 45 15.26 -9.09 6.95
CA GLY A 45 14.91 -8.69 5.58
C GLY A 45 13.90 -9.62 4.91
N LYS A 46 13.24 -10.51 5.67
CA LYS A 46 12.24 -11.45 5.15
C LYS A 46 10.82 -10.94 5.40
N ARG A 47 9.91 -11.12 4.44
CA ARG A 47 8.50 -10.69 4.57
C ARG A 47 7.77 -11.48 5.65
N CYS A 48 6.89 -10.82 6.39
CA CYS A 48 5.94 -11.43 7.29
C CYS A 48 4.66 -11.84 6.53
N LEU A 49 4.06 -12.96 6.92
CA LEU A 49 2.82 -13.49 6.36
C LEU A 49 1.83 -13.83 7.45
N LEU A 50 0.60 -13.33 7.29
CA LEU A 50 -0.52 -13.70 8.15
C LEU A 50 -1.13 -15.00 7.61
N GLU A 51 -1.10 -16.05 8.43
CA GLU A 51 -1.67 -17.36 8.11
C GLU A 51 -2.92 -17.60 8.95
N SER A 52 -3.85 -18.39 8.41
CA SER A 52 -5.02 -18.87 9.15
C SER A 52 -5.02 -20.40 9.21
N ASN A 53 -5.34 -20.96 10.37
CA ASN A 53 -5.46 -22.40 10.56
C ASN A 53 -6.72 -22.72 11.37
N LEU A 54 -7.43 -23.78 10.98
CA LEU A 54 -8.58 -24.28 11.73
C LEU A 54 -8.10 -25.21 12.85
N GLN A 55 -8.29 -24.80 14.10
CA GLN A 55 -7.98 -25.61 15.28
C GLN A 55 -9.24 -25.80 16.12
N GLY A 56 -9.72 -27.04 16.24
CA GLY A 56 -10.89 -27.36 17.06
C GLY A 56 -12.18 -26.65 16.61
N GLY A 57 -12.30 -26.34 15.31
CA GLY A 57 -13.46 -25.61 14.75
C GLY A 57 -13.38 -24.09 14.87
N VAL A 58 -12.30 -23.55 15.43
CA VAL A 58 -12.05 -22.10 15.52
C VAL A 58 -10.91 -21.71 14.58
N THR A 59 -11.11 -20.65 13.79
CA THR A 59 -10.05 -20.06 12.97
C THR A 59 -9.07 -19.32 13.86
N LYS A 60 -7.81 -19.75 13.85
CA LYS A 60 -6.71 -19.09 14.52
C LYS A 60 -5.80 -18.43 13.50
N TYR A 61 -5.40 -17.20 13.80
CA TYR A 61 -4.46 -16.44 12.98
C TYR A 61 -3.07 -16.46 13.62
N THR A 62 -2.04 -16.56 12.79
CA THR A 62 -0.64 -16.53 13.22
C THR A 62 0.19 -15.76 12.22
N CYS A 63 1.04 -14.86 12.72
CA CYS A 63 2.04 -14.20 11.90
C CYS A 63 3.31 -15.04 11.84
N ARG A 64 3.90 -15.17 10.65
CA ARG A 64 5.14 -15.93 10.42
C ARG A 64 6.09 -15.23 9.48
N THR A 65 7.38 -15.45 9.69
CA THR A 65 8.42 -15.06 8.74
C THR A 65 8.40 -16.00 7.53
N SER A 66 8.29 -15.43 6.32
CA SER A 66 8.38 -16.16 5.06
C SER A 66 9.83 -16.38 4.62
N GLU A 67 10.04 -17.21 3.60
CA GLU A 67 11.38 -17.36 2.98
C GLU A 67 11.70 -16.28 1.93
N VAL A 68 10.77 -15.35 1.68
CA VAL A 68 10.94 -14.30 0.66
C VAL A 68 11.77 -13.16 1.24
N VAL A 69 13.03 -13.06 0.80
CA VAL A 69 13.95 -11.98 1.16
C VAL A 69 13.68 -10.75 0.29
N VAL A 70 13.59 -9.58 0.93
CA VAL A 70 13.41 -8.29 0.29
C VAL A 70 14.75 -7.56 0.25
N PRO A 71 15.30 -7.29 -0.95
CA PRO A 71 16.56 -6.57 -1.05
C PRO A 71 16.45 -5.15 -0.47
N ASN A 72 17.44 -4.76 0.35
CA ASN A 72 17.60 -3.41 0.89
C ASN A 72 16.43 -2.90 1.78
N MET A 73 15.62 -3.80 2.32
CA MET A 73 14.52 -3.44 3.23
C MET A 73 14.50 -4.42 4.41
N SER A 74 14.57 -3.88 5.62
CA SER A 74 14.45 -4.61 6.89
C SER A 74 13.75 -3.73 7.90
N ASP A 75 13.23 -4.34 8.96
CA ASP A 75 12.58 -3.63 10.07
C ASP A 75 11.47 -2.68 9.61
N TRP A 76 10.67 -3.15 8.64
CA TRP A 76 9.63 -2.35 8.00
C TRP A 76 8.27 -2.85 8.42
N ILE A 77 7.43 -1.95 8.96
CA ILE A 77 6.00 -2.18 9.12
C ILE A 77 5.31 -1.17 8.22
N GLU A 78 4.56 -1.66 7.23
CA GLU A 78 3.85 -0.76 6.32
C GLU A 78 2.86 0.12 7.10
N THR A 79 2.56 1.31 6.62
CA THR A 79 1.60 2.23 7.27
C THR A 79 0.16 1.92 6.87
N ASP A 80 -0.81 2.30 7.72
CA ASP A 80 -2.24 2.13 7.38
C ASP A 80 -2.63 2.96 6.16
N GLU A 81 -2.00 4.12 6.01
CA GLU A 81 -2.16 4.98 4.83
C GLU A 81 -1.76 4.24 3.56
N CYS A 82 -0.57 3.61 3.54
CA CYS A 82 -0.13 2.86 2.39
C CYS A 82 -0.99 1.63 2.09
N VAL A 83 -1.36 0.88 3.13
CA VAL A 83 -2.28 -0.27 2.98
C VAL A 83 -3.60 0.18 2.35
N HIS A 84 -4.17 1.29 2.84
CA HIS A 84 -5.43 1.82 2.32
C HIS A 84 -5.30 2.38 0.90
N MET A 85 -4.29 3.22 0.62
CA MET A 85 -4.07 3.84 -0.69
C MET A 85 -3.85 2.79 -1.79
N CYS A 86 -3.18 1.69 -1.46
CA CYS A 86 -2.98 0.58 -2.38
C CYS A 86 -4.18 -0.38 -2.49
N GLY A 87 -5.25 -0.14 -1.72
CA GLY A 87 -6.46 -0.95 -1.78
C GLY A 87 -6.37 -2.30 -1.07
N LEU A 88 -5.51 -2.40 -0.06
CA LEU A 88 -5.24 -3.61 0.71
C LEU A 88 -5.91 -3.56 2.09
N ASP A 89 -5.89 -4.69 2.79
CA ASP A 89 -6.39 -4.83 4.16
C ASP A 89 -5.30 -5.42 5.07
N ARG A 90 -5.19 -4.95 6.32
CA ARG A 90 -4.22 -5.46 7.30
C ARG A 90 -4.40 -6.94 7.63
N ASN A 91 -5.61 -7.44 7.50
CA ASN A 91 -5.98 -8.83 7.77
C ASN A 91 -5.87 -9.69 6.51
N THR A 92 -5.16 -9.25 5.48
CA THR A 92 -4.91 -10.04 4.29
C THR A 92 -4.19 -11.34 4.69
N ILE A 93 -4.88 -12.48 4.50
CA ILE A 93 -4.36 -13.81 4.82
C ILE A 93 -3.68 -14.37 3.59
N GLY A 94 -2.42 -14.75 3.73
CA GLY A 94 -1.59 -15.10 2.58
C GLY A 94 -1.45 -13.92 1.60
N ILE A 95 -0.66 -14.10 0.55
CA ILE A 95 -0.50 -13.11 -0.52
C ILE A 95 -0.43 -13.87 -1.83
N SER A 96 -1.29 -13.51 -2.78
CA SER A 96 -1.38 -14.15 -4.11
C SER A 96 -1.23 -13.11 -5.23
N SER A 97 -0.70 -13.55 -6.36
CA SER A 97 -0.69 -12.81 -7.63
C SER A 97 -2.09 -12.63 -8.20
N ASP A 98 -3.09 -13.44 -7.80
CA ASP A 98 -4.47 -13.38 -8.32
C ASP A 98 -5.13 -12.01 -8.17
N ALA A 99 -4.79 -11.27 -7.11
CA ALA A 99 -5.30 -9.91 -6.90
C ALA A 99 -4.98 -8.99 -8.10
N LEU A 100 -3.88 -9.22 -8.81
CA LEU A 100 -3.49 -8.47 -10.00
C LEU A 100 -4.43 -8.66 -11.20
N LEU A 101 -5.28 -9.69 -11.18
CA LEU A 101 -6.30 -9.89 -12.21
C LEU A 101 -7.49 -8.92 -12.02
N GLU A 102 -7.72 -8.46 -10.79
CA GLU A 102 -8.80 -7.54 -10.47
C GLU A 102 -8.49 -6.12 -10.98
N GLN A 103 -9.39 -5.57 -11.79
CA GLN A 103 -9.22 -4.21 -12.32
C GLN A 103 -9.24 -3.14 -11.22
N SER A 104 -10.17 -3.26 -10.27
CA SER A 104 -10.31 -2.35 -9.12
C SER A 104 -9.03 -2.30 -8.28
N PHE A 105 -8.40 -3.45 -8.04
CA PHE A 105 -7.14 -3.52 -7.32
C PHE A 105 -6.01 -2.84 -8.10
N ARG A 106 -5.84 -3.17 -9.38
CA ARG A 106 -4.83 -2.54 -10.24
C ARG A 106 -4.98 -1.02 -10.31
N GLU A 107 -6.21 -0.50 -10.36
CA GLU A 107 -6.44 0.94 -10.36
C GLU A 107 -5.94 1.64 -9.09
N LYS A 108 -6.09 1.01 -7.92
CA LYS A 108 -5.57 1.53 -6.65
C LYS A 108 -4.05 1.35 -6.54
N LEU A 109 -3.54 0.16 -6.85
CA LEU A 109 -2.11 -0.16 -6.84
C LEU A 109 -1.32 0.77 -7.79
N CYS A 110 -1.85 1.06 -8.96
CA CYS A 110 -1.24 1.93 -9.96
C CYS A 110 -1.58 3.41 -9.80
N SER A 111 -2.29 3.80 -8.74
CA SER A 111 -2.52 5.21 -8.41
C SER A 111 -1.20 5.87 -8.00
N ASP A 112 -1.04 7.17 -8.27
CA ASP A 112 0.19 7.89 -7.90
C ASP A 112 0.45 7.84 -6.39
N ASN A 113 -0.62 7.81 -5.58
CA ASN A 113 -0.55 7.72 -4.13
C ASN A 113 0.07 6.40 -3.66
N CYS A 114 -0.31 5.27 -4.25
CA CYS A 114 0.29 3.98 -3.91
C CYS A 114 1.65 3.78 -4.60
N TYR A 115 1.67 3.90 -5.93
CA TYR A 115 2.81 3.50 -6.75
C TYR A 115 4.11 4.25 -6.44
N ASN A 116 3.99 5.53 -6.04
CA ASN A 116 5.16 6.37 -5.77
C ASN A 116 5.49 6.50 -4.26
N THR A 117 4.57 6.14 -3.37
CA THR A 117 4.71 6.43 -1.92
C THR A 117 4.87 5.16 -1.08
N CYS A 118 4.46 3.99 -1.60
CA CYS A 118 4.40 2.74 -0.84
C CYS A 118 5.36 1.69 -1.42
N PRO A 119 6.69 1.88 -1.28
CA PRO A 119 7.70 1.10 -1.99
C PRO A 119 7.66 -0.40 -1.65
N ASN A 120 7.32 -0.75 -0.41
CA ASN A 120 7.24 -2.15 0.02
C ASN A 120 6.09 -2.90 -0.67
N ILE A 121 4.88 -2.33 -0.68
CA ILE A 121 3.72 -2.91 -1.39
C ILE A 121 4.01 -2.98 -2.90
N VAL A 122 4.54 -1.91 -3.49
CA VAL A 122 4.85 -1.87 -4.92
C VAL A 122 5.91 -2.91 -5.29
N ASN A 123 6.95 -3.06 -4.45
CA ASN A 123 7.96 -4.09 -4.65
C ASN A 123 7.35 -5.50 -4.55
N LEU A 124 6.51 -5.77 -3.54
CA LEU A 124 5.82 -7.06 -3.40
C LEU A 124 5.03 -7.44 -4.66
N TYR A 125 4.18 -6.54 -5.15
CA TYR A 125 3.36 -6.84 -6.34
C TYR A 125 4.15 -6.81 -7.64
N SER A 126 5.30 -6.12 -7.67
CA SER A 126 6.25 -6.23 -8.79
C SER A 126 6.88 -7.62 -8.85
N ASP A 127 7.31 -8.16 -7.69
CA ASP A 127 7.90 -9.49 -7.58
C ASP A 127 6.87 -10.58 -7.94
N LEU A 128 5.63 -10.44 -7.47
CA LEU A 128 4.53 -11.36 -7.83
C LEU A 128 4.21 -11.30 -9.33
N ALA A 129 4.09 -10.10 -9.91
CA ALA A 129 3.85 -9.96 -11.34
C ALA A 129 4.98 -10.60 -12.16
N ALA A 130 6.25 -10.37 -11.76
CA ALA A 130 7.41 -10.95 -12.43
C ALA A 130 7.43 -12.49 -12.32
N GLY A 131 7.01 -13.04 -11.18
CA GLY A 131 6.83 -14.49 -11.00
C GLY A 131 5.81 -15.11 -11.96
N GLU A 132 4.78 -14.33 -12.34
CA GLU A 132 3.77 -14.72 -13.36
C GLU A 132 4.20 -14.36 -14.81
N GLY A 133 5.42 -13.86 -15.01
CA GLY A 133 5.90 -13.42 -16.33
C GLY A 133 5.28 -12.10 -16.82
N ALA A 134 4.70 -11.32 -15.91
CA ALA A 134 4.13 -9.99 -16.17
C ALA A 134 5.01 -8.86 -15.61
N SER A 135 4.70 -7.62 -16.00
CA SER A 135 5.42 -6.43 -15.56
C SER A 135 4.45 -5.42 -14.95
N LEU A 136 4.57 -5.16 -13.65
CA LEU A 136 3.73 -4.18 -12.95
C LEU A 136 3.79 -2.78 -13.62
N PRO A 137 4.96 -2.23 -14.00
CA PRO A 137 5.02 -0.96 -14.71
C PRO A 137 4.22 -0.94 -16.03
N GLU A 138 4.25 -2.02 -16.80
CA GLU A 138 3.48 -2.10 -18.06
C GLU A 138 1.98 -2.19 -17.79
N MET A 139 1.59 -2.96 -16.77
CA MET A 139 0.20 -3.04 -16.31
C MET A 139 -0.31 -1.65 -15.89
N CYS A 140 0.46 -0.89 -15.12
CA CYS A 140 0.07 0.45 -14.68
C CYS A 140 -0.05 1.46 -15.85
N LYS A 141 0.83 1.37 -16.85
CA LYS A 141 0.69 2.15 -18.10
C LYS A 141 -0.61 1.82 -18.82
N ALA A 142 -0.97 0.54 -18.90
CA ALA A 142 -2.22 0.10 -19.54
C ALA A 142 -3.46 0.61 -18.80
N VAL A 143 -3.46 0.56 -17.46
CA VAL A 143 -4.54 1.11 -16.62
C VAL A 143 -4.72 2.61 -16.86
N LYS A 144 -3.62 3.38 -16.85
CA LYS A 144 -3.66 4.83 -17.11
C LYS A 144 -4.20 5.16 -18.50
N GLY A 145 -3.71 4.47 -19.53
CA GLY A 145 -4.19 4.65 -20.90
C GLY A 145 -5.67 4.30 -21.09
N SER A 146 -6.18 3.30 -20.36
CA SER A 146 -7.62 2.97 -20.37
C SER A 146 -8.46 4.10 -19.77
N ARG A 147 -8.07 4.60 -18.60
CA ARG A 147 -8.73 5.73 -17.93
C ARG A 147 -8.76 6.98 -18.81
N ASP A 148 -7.63 7.33 -19.43
CA ASP A 148 -7.53 8.53 -20.26
C ASP A 148 -8.47 8.45 -21.47
N ARG A 149 -8.59 7.27 -22.11
CA ARG A 149 -9.56 7.05 -23.19
C ARG A 149 -11.00 7.14 -22.72
N MET A 150 -11.32 6.59 -21.54
CA MET A 150 -12.65 6.70 -20.96
C MET A 150 -13.04 8.16 -20.68
N MET A 151 -12.13 8.93 -20.09
CA MET A 151 -12.35 10.36 -19.81
C MET A 151 -12.55 11.16 -21.11
N LEU A 152 -11.78 10.89 -22.17
CA LEU A 152 -11.97 11.52 -23.48
C LEU A 152 -13.34 11.19 -24.10
N GLY A 153 -13.84 9.96 -23.93
CA GLY A 153 -15.16 9.56 -24.41
C GLY A 153 -16.32 10.29 -23.72
N LEU A 154 -16.23 10.49 -22.40
CA LEU A 154 -17.25 11.22 -21.63
C LEU A 154 -17.36 12.70 -22.00
N GLN A 155 -16.26 13.31 -22.46
CA GLN A 155 -16.25 14.71 -22.91
C GLN A 155 -16.89 14.90 -24.30
N SER A 156 -17.09 13.82 -25.08
CA SER A 156 -17.56 13.91 -26.46
C SER A 156 -19.10 13.91 -26.61
N ASP A 157 -19.87 13.63 -25.55
CA ASP A 157 -21.34 13.56 -25.60
C ASP A 157 -22.08 14.89 -25.29
N GLY A 158 -21.33 16.00 -25.21
CA GLY A 158 -21.86 17.33 -24.90
C GLY A 158 -22.32 18.19 -26.10
N ALA A 159 -22.54 17.63 -27.29
CA ALA A 159 -23.05 18.41 -28.43
C ALA A 159 -24.58 18.51 -28.37
N PRO A 160 -25.18 19.73 -28.27
CA PRO A 160 -26.63 19.87 -28.35
C PRO A 160 -27.09 19.43 -29.74
N ARG A 161 -27.99 18.42 -29.78
CA ARG A 161 -28.72 18.08 -31.01
C ARG A 161 -29.55 19.31 -31.39
N SER A 162 -29.09 20.06 -32.38
CA SER A 162 -29.87 21.13 -32.99
C SER A 162 -31.09 20.48 -33.65
N ILE A 163 -32.26 20.62 -33.02
CA ILE A 163 -33.54 20.21 -33.57
C ILE A 163 -33.79 21.11 -34.79
N ALA A 164 -33.69 20.54 -35.99
CA ALA A 164 -34.07 21.24 -37.21
C ALA A 164 -35.60 21.50 -37.18
N PRO A 165 -36.08 22.70 -37.54
CA PRO A 165 -37.51 22.97 -37.59
C PRO A 165 -38.17 22.16 -38.70
N ALA A 166 -39.34 21.59 -38.41
CA ALA A 166 -40.18 20.90 -39.39
C ALA A 166 -40.64 21.87 -40.50
N PRO A 167 -40.74 21.43 -41.76
CA PRO A 167 -41.19 22.28 -42.85
C PRO A 167 -42.69 22.59 -42.72
N ALA A 168 -43.05 23.86 -42.89
CA ALA A 168 -44.45 24.28 -42.99
C ALA A 168 -44.99 23.92 -44.39
N HIS A 169 -46.11 23.19 -44.40
CA HIS A 169 -46.90 22.93 -45.61
C HIS A 169 -47.72 24.18 -45.98
N HIS A 170 -47.70 24.52 -47.27
CA HIS A 170 -48.71 25.36 -47.94
C HIS A 170 -49.56 24.47 -48.84
#